data_AF-A0A9E3DGP5-F1
#
_entry.id   AF-A0A9E3DGP5-F1
#
_cell.length_a   1.000
_cell.length_b   1.000
_cell.length_c   1.000
_cell.angle_alpha   90.00
_cell.angle_beta   90.00
_cell.angle_gamma   90.00
#
_symmetry.space_group_name_H-M   'P 1'
#
loop_
_entity.id
_entity.type
_entity.pdbx_description
1 polymer ?
#
loop_
_entity_poly.entity_id
_entity_poly.type
_entity_poly.pdbx_seq_one_letter_code
_entity_poly.pdbx_strand_id
1 'polypeptide(L)'
;MKQFDKIGVRVIGLSYDSAAVLKNFAERAGIQFPLLSDPDSKVIRQLGILNEEVPKESPFFGIPYPGVYIVGPDRKLEAKYFEEDFRQRYTAAGILVQRYGILPESRTATVEGKQLDAKLSASNFIVRPGERIALVLDLQMKPGIHVYAPGVNGYIPIEWQMPDTPVVHAFDTVFPKPEILFLQAINEKVPAYREHIRLTRDVILGTDAKVKEATGSGGRFTIEGTLRYQACDDRMCYIPQTMPLKWTLQYEAFDRQRVPENLQRKNR
;
A
#
# COMPACT_ATOMS: atom_id res chain seq x y z
N MET A 1 -1.78 -14.07 -5.49
CA MET A 1 -2.57 -14.81 -6.51
C MET A 1 -3.93 -15.22 -5.99
N LYS A 2 -4.05 -16.13 -5.01
CA LYS A 2 -5.35 -16.61 -4.49
C LYS A 2 -6.41 -15.52 -4.25
N GLN A 3 -6.02 -14.35 -3.76
CA GLN A 3 -6.96 -13.25 -3.51
C GLN A 3 -7.47 -12.58 -4.78
N PHE A 4 -6.62 -12.41 -5.80
CA PHE A 4 -7.04 -11.94 -7.11
C PHE A 4 -7.95 -12.97 -7.79
N ASP A 5 -7.63 -14.26 -7.68
CA ASP A 5 -8.45 -15.34 -8.24
C ASP A 5 -9.86 -15.36 -7.62
N LYS A 6 -9.97 -15.14 -6.30
CA LYS A 6 -11.26 -15.05 -5.59
C LYS A 6 -12.18 -13.94 -6.11
N ILE A 7 -11.62 -12.87 -6.67
CA ILE A 7 -12.38 -11.77 -7.26
C ILE A 7 -12.42 -11.82 -8.80
N GLY A 8 -11.99 -12.93 -9.39
CA GLY A 8 -11.98 -13.10 -10.86
C GLY A 8 -10.96 -12.23 -11.60
N VAL A 9 -9.96 -11.67 -10.89
CA VAL A 9 -8.89 -10.86 -11.48
C VAL A 9 -7.70 -11.75 -11.84
N ARG A 10 -7.22 -11.65 -13.07
CA ARG A 10 -6.02 -12.35 -13.54
C ARG A 10 -4.84 -11.38 -13.58
N VAL A 11 -3.71 -11.80 -13.00
CA VAL A 11 -2.47 -11.03 -13.02
C VAL A 11 -1.61 -11.47 -14.22
N ILE A 12 -1.05 -10.51 -14.95
CA ILE A 12 -0.14 -10.73 -16.07
C ILE A 12 0.99 -9.70 -15.93
N GLY A 13 2.23 -10.13 -16.11
CA GLY A 13 3.38 -9.22 -16.24
C GLY A 13 3.69 -8.96 -17.72
N LEU A 14 4.15 -7.75 -18.04
CA LEU A 14 4.67 -7.38 -19.36
C LEU A 14 6.08 -6.83 -19.16
N SER A 15 7.04 -7.36 -19.91
CA SER A 15 8.40 -6.84 -19.91
C SER A 15 8.95 -6.77 -21.33
N TYR A 16 9.90 -5.85 -21.52
CA TYR A 16 10.74 -5.83 -22.70
C TYR A 16 11.68 -7.06 -22.80
N ASP A 17 11.81 -7.88 -21.77
CA ASP A 17 12.70 -9.05 -21.81
C ASP A 17 12.23 -10.12 -22.79
N SER A 18 13.16 -10.94 -23.30
CA SER A 18 12.84 -12.07 -24.17
C SER A 18 12.12 -13.18 -23.39
N ALA A 19 11.36 -14.03 -24.08
CA ALA A 19 10.65 -15.15 -23.45
C ALA A 19 11.61 -16.08 -22.66
N ALA A 20 12.84 -16.28 -23.14
CA ALA A 20 13.83 -17.11 -22.44
C ALA A 20 14.32 -16.47 -21.13
N VAL A 21 14.53 -15.15 -21.13
CA VAL A 21 14.89 -14.38 -19.93
C VAL A 21 13.75 -14.41 -18.92
N LEU A 22 12.52 -14.17 -19.37
CA LEU A 22 11.33 -14.21 -18.52
C LEU A 22 11.09 -15.59 -17.92
N LYS A 23 11.28 -16.66 -18.71
CA LYS A 23 11.16 -18.04 -18.21
C LYS A 23 12.19 -18.31 -17.12
N ASN A 24 13.46 -18.00 -17.35
CA ASN A 24 14.52 -18.19 -16.35
C ASN A 24 14.24 -17.41 -15.06
N PHE A 25 13.80 -16.16 -15.19
CA PHE A 25 13.43 -15.34 -14.04
C PHE A 25 12.23 -15.92 -13.29
N ALA A 26 11.17 -16.31 -14.01
CA ALA A 26 9.96 -16.85 -13.41
C ALA A 26 10.22 -18.14 -12.63
N GLU A 27 11.01 -19.07 -13.19
CA GLU A 27 11.39 -20.31 -12.52
C GLU A 27 12.19 -20.04 -11.24
N ARG A 28 13.16 -19.12 -11.30
CA ARG A 28 14.00 -18.76 -10.14
C ARG A 28 13.24 -18.03 -9.04
N ALA A 29 12.36 -17.11 -9.41
CA ALA A 29 11.58 -16.28 -8.48
C ALA A 29 10.26 -16.94 -8.05
N GLY A 30 9.93 -18.13 -8.57
CA GLY A 30 8.68 -18.83 -8.26
C GLY A 30 7.43 -18.11 -8.77
N ILE A 31 7.54 -17.35 -9.87
CA ILE A 31 6.42 -16.62 -10.46
C ILE A 31 5.51 -17.60 -11.20
N GLN A 32 4.23 -17.63 -10.80
CA GLN A 32 3.24 -18.57 -11.33
C GLN A 32 2.23 -17.93 -12.29
N PHE A 33 2.26 -16.60 -12.44
CA PHE A 33 1.38 -15.90 -13.38
C PHE A 33 2.09 -15.63 -14.71
N PRO A 34 1.35 -15.47 -15.82
CA PRO A 34 1.96 -15.27 -17.14
C PRO A 34 2.82 -14.01 -17.22
N LEU A 35 3.99 -14.14 -17.85
CA LEU A 35 4.84 -13.01 -18.23
C LEU A 35 4.89 -12.90 -19.76
N LEU A 36 4.48 -11.76 -20.29
CA LEU A 36 4.47 -11.43 -21.70
C LEU A 36 5.79 -10.76 -22.10
N SER A 37 6.36 -11.23 -23.21
CA SER A 37 7.62 -10.74 -23.77
C SER A 37 7.34 -9.71 -24.87
N ASP A 38 7.96 -8.55 -24.79
CA ASP A 38 7.90 -7.48 -25.78
C ASP A 38 9.33 -6.98 -26.13
N PRO A 39 10.17 -7.80 -26.78
CA PRO A 39 11.61 -7.55 -26.96
C PRO A 39 11.96 -6.24 -27.67
N ASP A 40 11.07 -5.75 -28.53
CA ASP A 40 11.23 -4.48 -29.26
C ASP A 40 10.52 -3.30 -28.58
N SER A 41 9.91 -3.54 -27.41
CA SER A 41 9.07 -2.59 -26.69
C SER A 41 7.94 -2.02 -27.56
N LYS A 42 7.36 -2.81 -28.47
CA LYS A 42 6.31 -2.36 -29.40
C LYS A 42 5.01 -2.06 -28.64
N VAL A 43 4.60 -2.98 -27.76
CA VAL A 43 3.41 -2.81 -26.91
C VAL A 43 3.67 -1.73 -25.87
N ILE A 44 4.85 -1.74 -25.25
CA ILE A 44 5.29 -0.71 -24.29
C ILE A 44 5.19 0.71 -24.90
N ARG A 45 5.63 0.89 -26.15
CA ARG A 45 5.50 2.16 -26.89
C ARG A 45 4.06 2.51 -27.20
N GLN A 46 3.25 1.54 -27.64
CA GLN A 46 1.82 1.76 -27.91
C GLN A 46 1.04 2.18 -26.67
N LEU A 47 1.43 1.66 -25.50
CA LEU A 47 0.86 2.04 -24.21
C LEU A 47 1.36 3.41 -23.71
N GLY A 48 2.37 4.00 -24.36
CA GLY A 48 2.95 5.29 -23.97
C GLY A 48 3.73 5.23 -22.65
N ILE A 49 4.26 4.06 -22.28
CA ILE A 49 4.98 3.85 -21.02
C ILE A 49 6.45 3.53 -21.22
N LEU A 50 7.04 3.83 -22.39
CA LEU A 50 8.48 3.71 -22.55
C LEU A 50 9.17 4.69 -21.60
N ASN A 51 10.22 4.26 -20.90
CA ASN A 51 11.08 5.18 -20.18
C ASN A 51 12.03 5.89 -21.16
N GLU A 52 11.71 7.14 -21.48
CA GLU A 52 12.49 7.98 -22.40
C GLU A 52 13.74 8.60 -21.77
N GLU A 53 13.90 8.52 -20.43
CA GLU A 53 15.12 8.95 -19.74
C GLU A 53 16.31 8.03 -20.02
N VAL A 54 16.06 6.82 -20.52
CA VAL A 54 17.11 5.84 -20.83
C VAL A 54 17.68 6.12 -22.22
N PRO A 55 18.99 6.40 -22.36
CA PRO A 55 19.62 6.64 -23.66
C PRO A 55 19.48 5.45 -24.61
N LYS A 56 19.43 5.70 -25.93
CA LYS A 56 19.25 4.65 -26.95
C LYS A 56 20.38 3.64 -27.00
N GLU A 57 21.57 4.09 -26.65
CA GLU A 57 22.82 3.33 -26.61
C GLU A 57 22.94 2.49 -25.32
N SER A 58 22.06 2.75 -24.34
CA SER A 58 22.05 2.01 -23.09
C SER A 58 21.58 0.57 -23.30
N PRO A 59 22.20 -0.43 -22.64
CA PRO A 59 21.70 -1.81 -22.65
C PRO A 59 20.29 -1.94 -22.05
N PHE A 60 19.82 -0.93 -21.32
CA PHE A 60 18.49 -0.86 -20.73
C PHE A 60 17.45 -0.16 -21.61
N PHE A 61 17.84 0.32 -22.81
CA PHE A 61 16.90 0.98 -23.71
C PHE A 61 15.72 0.06 -24.06
N GLY A 62 14.51 0.60 -23.94
CA GLY A 62 13.27 -0.15 -24.12
C GLY A 62 12.55 -0.51 -22.81
N ILE A 63 13.18 -0.31 -21.65
CA ILE A 63 12.52 -0.53 -20.36
C ILE A 63 11.30 0.40 -20.20
N PRO A 64 10.18 -0.09 -19.67
CA PRO A 64 9.02 0.77 -19.41
C PRO A 64 9.19 1.57 -18.11
N TYR A 65 8.49 2.70 -18.00
CA TYR A 65 8.10 3.24 -16.70
C TYR A 65 7.24 2.20 -15.98
N PRO A 66 7.59 1.82 -14.75
CA PRO A 66 6.88 0.77 -14.04
C PRO A 66 5.51 1.25 -13.59
N GLY A 67 4.51 0.39 -13.74
CA GLY A 67 3.17 0.65 -13.23
C GLY A 67 2.24 -0.53 -13.44
N VAL A 68 0.99 -0.35 -13.02
CA VAL A 68 -0.05 -1.37 -13.09
C VAL A 68 -1.29 -0.78 -13.76
N TYR A 69 -1.90 -1.55 -14.64
CA TYR A 69 -3.21 -1.28 -15.21
C TYR A 69 -4.22 -2.26 -14.66
N ILE A 70 -5.45 -1.78 -14.41
CA ILE A 70 -6.61 -2.63 -14.21
C ILE A 70 -7.48 -2.51 -15.46
N VAL A 71 -7.69 -3.65 -16.12
CA VAL A 71 -8.49 -3.76 -17.34
C VAL A 71 -9.75 -4.55 -17.01
N GLY A 72 -10.90 -3.96 -17.32
CA GLY A 72 -12.21 -4.54 -17.09
C GLY A 72 -12.54 -5.68 -18.06
N PRO A 73 -13.61 -6.44 -17.80
CA PRO A 73 -14.03 -7.55 -18.66
C PRO A 73 -14.44 -7.10 -20.08
N ASP A 74 -14.80 -5.83 -20.26
CA ASP A 74 -15.10 -5.21 -21.56
C ASP A 74 -13.84 -4.73 -22.31
N ARG A 75 -12.65 -5.07 -21.79
CA ARG A 75 -11.32 -4.68 -22.30
C ARG A 75 -11.03 -3.19 -22.21
N LYS A 76 -11.80 -2.44 -21.41
CA LYS A 76 -11.50 -1.04 -21.14
C LYS A 76 -10.63 -0.89 -19.91
N LEU A 77 -9.88 0.20 -19.90
CA LEU A 77 -9.05 0.55 -18.77
C LEU A 77 -9.92 1.13 -17.64
N GLU A 78 -9.85 0.54 -16.46
CA GLU A 78 -10.57 1.01 -15.28
C GLU A 78 -9.70 1.79 -14.29
N ALA A 79 -8.38 1.54 -14.27
CA ALA A 79 -7.44 2.30 -13.45
C ALA A 79 -5.98 2.16 -13.91
N LYS A 80 -5.19 3.16 -13.54
CA LYS A 80 -3.74 3.24 -13.70
C LYS A 80 -3.10 3.47 -12.34
N TYR A 81 -2.00 2.78 -12.07
CA TYR A 81 -1.20 2.94 -10.86
C TYR A 81 0.26 3.15 -11.28
N PHE A 82 0.70 4.40 -11.30
CA PHE A 82 2.04 4.83 -11.70
C PHE A 82 2.52 5.86 -10.71
N GLU A 83 3.83 5.90 -10.50
CA GLU A 83 4.51 6.95 -9.73
C GLU A 83 5.40 7.74 -10.70
N GLU A 84 5.63 9.02 -10.38
CA GLU A 84 6.52 9.88 -11.18
C GLU A 84 7.97 9.36 -11.12
N ASP A 85 8.43 8.97 -9.93
CA ASP A 85 9.73 8.34 -9.74
C ASP A 85 9.64 6.85 -10.07
N PHE A 86 10.34 6.40 -11.12
CA PHE A 86 10.38 5.00 -11.54
C PHE A 86 10.90 4.03 -10.46
N ARG A 87 11.55 4.53 -9.41
CA ARG A 87 12.00 3.71 -8.29
C ARG A 87 10.82 3.35 -7.38
N GLN A 88 9.79 4.17 -7.37
CA GLN A 88 8.58 4.00 -6.58
C GLN A 88 7.53 3.19 -7.35
N ARG A 89 6.75 2.36 -6.64
CA ARG A 89 5.70 1.56 -7.27
C ARG A 89 4.64 1.06 -6.29
N TYR A 90 3.38 1.08 -6.71
CA TYR A 90 2.31 0.36 -6.02
C TYR A 90 2.59 -1.14 -5.98
N THR A 91 2.36 -1.76 -4.82
CA THR A 91 2.35 -3.22 -4.74
C THR A 91 0.98 -3.77 -5.13
N ALA A 92 0.95 -4.99 -5.68
CA ALA A 92 -0.30 -5.67 -6.00
C ALA A 92 -1.19 -5.85 -4.76
N ALA A 93 -0.59 -6.09 -3.59
CA ALA A 93 -1.32 -6.18 -2.34
C ALA A 93 -1.85 -4.83 -1.86
N GLY A 94 -1.12 -3.73 -2.06
CA GLY A 94 -1.61 -2.37 -1.78
C GLY A 94 -2.84 -2.05 -2.63
N ILE A 95 -2.82 -2.42 -3.91
CA ILE A 95 -3.98 -2.28 -4.81
C ILE A 95 -5.17 -3.11 -4.32
N LEU A 96 -4.96 -4.33 -3.82
CA LEU A 96 -6.04 -5.14 -3.23
C LEU A 96 -6.73 -4.45 -2.05
N VAL A 97 -5.95 -3.84 -1.16
CA VAL A 97 -6.48 -3.11 -0.01
C VAL A 97 -7.24 -1.87 -0.47
N GLN A 98 -6.60 -1.02 -1.28
CA GLN A 98 -7.16 0.29 -1.63
C GLN A 98 -8.36 0.21 -2.58
N ARG A 99 -8.31 -0.67 -3.59
CA ARG A 99 -9.36 -0.76 -4.61
C ARG A 99 -10.51 -1.68 -4.21
N TYR A 100 -10.18 -2.80 -3.56
CA TYR A 100 -11.15 -3.87 -3.30
C TYR A 100 -11.47 -4.06 -1.82
N GLY A 101 -10.81 -3.34 -0.91
CA GLY A 101 -10.97 -3.53 0.54
C GLY A 101 -10.49 -4.90 1.04
N ILE A 102 -9.75 -5.63 0.21
CA ILE A 102 -9.30 -7.00 0.51
C ILE A 102 -7.96 -6.93 1.21
N LEU A 103 -7.94 -7.35 2.46
CA LEU A 103 -6.70 -7.49 3.21
C LEU A 103 -6.02 -8.81 2.82
N PRO A 104 -4.71 -8.79 2.48
CA PRO A 104 -3.91 -10.01 2.45
C PRO A 104 -4.02 -10.77 3.77
N GLU A 105 -3.97 -12.10 3.72
CA GLU A 105 -3.77 -12.91 4.93
C GLU A 105 -2.45 -12.45 5.55
N SER A 106 -2.57 -11.72 6.65
CA SER A 106 -1.51 -10.85 7.13
C SER A 106 -1.32 -11.01 8.62
N ARG A 107 -0.08 -10.78 9.05
CA ARG A 107 0.24 -10.59 10.47
C ARG A 107 -0.55 -9.40 10.98
N THR A 108 -1.06 -9.50 12.20
CA THR A 108 -1.75 -8.39 12.84
C THR A 108 -1.22 -8.19 14.25
N ALA A 109 -1.14 -6.93 14.66
CA ALA A 109 -0.90 -6.56 16.05
C ALA A 109 -2.16 -5.91 16.61
N THR A 110 -2.43 -6.09 17.89
CA THR A 110 -3.55 -5.45 18.58
C THR A 110 -3.02 -4.48 19.61
N VAL A 111 -3.61 -3.29 19.67
CA VAL A 111 -3.40 -2.32 20.74
C VAL A 111 -4.74 -2.09 21.41
N GLU A 112 -4.85 -2.54 22.66
CA GLU A 112 -6.06 -2.35 23.46
C GLU A 112 -6.11 -0.92 24.00
N GLY A 113 -7.28 -0.29 23.86
CA GLY A 113 -7.53 1.04 24.39
C GLY A 113 -8.60 1.05 25.45
N LYS A 114 -8.81 2.21 26.07
CA LYS A 114 -9.86 2.36 27.09
C LYS A 114 -11.25 2.33 26.48
N GLN A 115 -11.47 2.98 25.33
CA GLN A 115 -12.77 3.10 24.68
C GLN A 115 -12.87 2.41 23.31
N LEU A 116 -11.74 2.11 22.67
CA LEU A 116 -11.68 1.35 21.42
C LEU A 116 -10.38 0.56 21.38
N ASP A 117 -10.40 -0.55 20.65
CA ASP A 117 -9.23 -1.36 20.35
C ASP A 117 -8.83 -1.18 18.89
N ALA A 118 -7.54 -1.24 18.60
CA ALA A 118 -7.02 -1.12 17.24
C ALA A 118 -6.31 -2.41 16.83
N LYS A 119 -6.71 -2.97 15.70
CA LYS A 119 -6.01 -4.05 15.02
C LYS A 119 -5.23 -3.49 13.83
N LEU A 120 -3.92 -3.58 13.93
CA LEU A 120 -2.96 -3.05 12.96
C LEU A 120 -2.60 -4.15 11.97
N SER A 121 -2.66 -3.83 10.67
CA SER A 121 -2.14 -4.70 9.61
C SER A 121 -1.54 -3.87 8.46
N ALA A 122 -0.94 -4.55 7.49
CA ALA A 122 -0.39 -3.94 6.30
C ALA A 122 -0.64 -4.83 5.07
N SER A 123 -0.62 -4.23 3.88
CA SER A 123 -0.72 -4.97 2.61
C SER A 123 0.49 -5.86 2.38
N ASN A 124 1.66 -5.48 2.91
CA ASN A 124 2.91 -6.20 2.75
C ASN A 124 3.67 -6.21 4.08
N PHE A 125 4.23 -7.37 4.45
CA PHE A 125 5.14 -7.51 5.61
C PHE A 125 6.58 -7.80 5.21
N ILE A 126 6.81 -8.21 3.97
CA ILE A 126 8.12 -8.20 3.33
C ILE A 126 8.05 -7.10 2.28
N VAL A 127 8.93 -6.12 2.41
CA VAL A 127 8.91 -4.88 1.62
C VAL A 127 10.28 -4.58 1.04
N ARG A 128 10.26 -3.92 -0.12
CA ARG A 128 11.45 -3.45 -0.83
C ARG A 128 11.47 -1.92 -0.90
N PRO A 129 12.64 -1.31 -1.17
CA PRO A 129 12.73 0.14 -1.33
C PRO A 129 11.79 0.68 -2.41
N GLY A 130 11.22 1.85 -2.19
CA GLY A 130 10.29 2.50 -3.13
C GLY A 130 8.93 1.82 -3.26
N GLU A 131 8.67 0.68 -2.63
CA GLU A 131 7.34 0.10 -2.65
C GLU A 131 6.35 1.04 -1.94
N ARG A 132 5.17 1.21 -2.55
CA ARG A 132 4.01 1.87 -1.96
C ARG A 132 3.07 0.80 -1.45
N ILE A 133 2.89 0.77 -0.13
CA ILE A 133 2.07 -0.22 0.57
C ILE A 133 0.94 0.48 1.32
N ALA A 134 -0.10 -0.27 1.65
CA ALA A 134 -1.17 0.23 2.50
C ALA A 134 -0.96 -0.24 3.95
N LEU A 135 -0.97 0.70 4.89
CA LEU A 135 -1.16 0.44 6.32
C LEU A 135 -2.66 0.49 6.64
N VAL A 136 -3.09 -0.38 7.55
CA VAL A 136 -4.51 -0.57 7.87
C VAL A 136 -4.71 -0.57 9.37
N LEU A 137 -5.72 0.18 9.81
CA LEU A 137 -6.24 0.18 11.17
C LEU A 137 -7.70 -0.25 11.16
N ASP A 138 -7.97 -1.45 11.65
CA ASP A 138 -9.33 -1.88 12.00
C ASP A 138 -9.59 -1.46 13.45
N LEU A 139 -10.48 -0.51 13.65
CA LEU A 139 -10.83 0.05 14.95
C LEU A 139 -12.16 -0.54 15.39
N GLN A 140 -12.18 -1.09 16.60
CA GLN A 140 -13.37 -1.62 17.25
C GLN A 140 -13.71 -0.76 18.47
N MET A 141 -14.79 0.02 18.39
CA MET A 141 -15.33 0.76 19.51
C MET A 141 -15.93 -0.21 20.53
N LYS A 142 -15.76 0.10 21.82
CA LYS A 142 -16.47 -0.61 22.90
C LYS A 142 -17.96 -0.28 22.87
N PRO A 143 -18.83 -1.10 23.49
CA PRO A 143 -20.27 -0.86 23.49
C PRO A 143 -20.65 0.55 23.95
N GLY A 144 -21.51 1.23 23.19
CA GLY A 144 -21.98 2.59 23.48
C GLY A 144 -20.99 3.71 23.13
N ILE A 145 -19.77 3.39 22.73
CA ILE A 145 -18.76 4.39 22.37
C ILE A 145 -18.89 4.85 20.92
N HIS A 146 -18.68 6.14 20.71
CA HIS A 146 -18.44 6.74 19.40
C HIS A 146 -17.24 7.70 19.43
N VAL A 147 -16.67 7.96 18.26
CA VAL A 147 -15.65 8.99 18.04
C VAL A 147 -16.06 9.88 16.88
N TYR A 148 -15.67 11.14 16.89
CA TYR A 148 -16.06 12.07 15.83
C TYR A 148 -15.19 11.94 14.59
N ALA A 149 -15.81 12.07 13.42
CA ALA A 149 -15.12 12.02 12.14
C ALA A 149 -14.36 13.32 11.84
N PRO A 150 -13.34 13.29 10.97
CA PRO A 150 -12.67 14.49 10.50
C PRO A 150 -13.65 15.54 9.94
N GLY A 151 -13.38 16.82 10.21
CA GLY A 151 -14.23 17.94 9.77
C GLY A 151 -15.41 18.26 10.69
N VAL A 152 -15.54 17.58 11.83
CA VAL A 152 -16.49 17.96 12.88
C VAL A 152 -16.19 19.35 13.46
N ASN A 153 -17.21 20.14 13.76
CA ASN A 153 -17.06 21.47 14.38
C ASN A 153 -17.33 21.40 15.88
N GLY A 154 -16.43 21.97 16.70
CA GLY A 154 -16.61 22.04 18.15
C GLY A 154 -16.22 20.79 18.93
N TYR A 155 -15.76 19.73 18.25
CA TYR A 155 -15.35 18.46 18.85
C TYR A 155 -13.96 18.05 18.38
N ILE A 156 -13.32 17.12 19.10
CA ILE A 156 -12.00 16.59 18.74
C ILE A 156 -12.19 15.34 17.87
N PRO A 157 -11.82 15.39 16.57
CA PRO A 157 -11.97 14.24 15.69
C PRO A 157 -10.95 13.15 15.99
N ILE A 158 -11.20 11.97 15.44
CA ILE A 158 -10.19 10.93 15.31
C ILE A 158 -9.15 11.33 14.25
N GLU A 159 -7.88 11.25 14.62
CA GLU A 159 -6.74 11.60 13.78
C GLU A 159 -5.68 10.53 13.88
N TRP A 160 -5.26 10.00 12.72
CA TRP A 160 -4.10 9.13 12.63
C TRP A 160 -2.92 9.96 12.12
N GLN A 161 -1.93 10.16 12.99
CA GLN A 161 -0.72 10.92 12.70
C GLN A 161 0.46 9.98 12.49
N MET A 162 1.33 10.34 11.56
CA MET A 162 2.60 9.64 11.30
C MET A 162 3.71 10.68 11.15
N PRO A 163 4.88 10.45 11.78
CA PRO A 163 6.01 11.34 11.59
C PRO A 163 6.56 11.17 10.17
N ASP A 164 6.98 12.27 9.56
CA ASP A 164 7.81 12.22 8.36
C ASP A 164 9.20 11.69 8.73
N THR A 165 9.64 10.66 8.01
CA THR A 165 10.96 10.06 8.22
C THR A 165 11.66 9.83 6.88
N PRO A 166 13.00 9.75 6.84
CA PRO A 166 13.70 9.35 5.63
C PRO A 166 13.40 7.92 5.15
N VAL A 167 12.77 7.10 6.00
CA VAL A 167 12.47 5.68 5.76
C VAL A 167 11.07 5.52 5.14
N VAL A 168 10.13 6.39 5.52
CA VAL A 168 8.73 6.28 5.17
C VAL A 168 8.15 7.67 4.95
N HIS A 169 7.55 7.86 3.78
CA HIS A 169 6.67 9.00 3.52
C HIS A 169 5.22 8.54 3.57
N ALA A 170 4.41 9.22 4.38
CA ALA A 170 3.01 8.86 4.61
C ALA A 170 2.07 9.76 3.79
N PHE A 171 1.06 9.13 3.18
CA PHE A 171 -0.02 9.84 2.47
C PHE A 171 -1.18 10.17 3.42
N ASP A 172 -2.20 10.86 2.91
CA ASP A 172 -3.42 11.12 3.68
C ASP A 172 -4.11 9.83 4.13
N THR A 173 -4.75 9.91 5.30
CA THR A 173 -5.60 8.81 5.77
C THR A 173 -6.90 8.80 4.99
N VAL A 174 -7.25 7.63 4.48
CA VAL A 174 -8.56 7.35 3.91
C VAL A 174 -9.48 6.89 5.03
N PHE A 175 -10.48 7.72 5.33
CA PHE A 175 -11.54 7.43 6.28
C PHE A 175 -12.77 6.85 5.56
N PRO A 176 -13.53 5.94 6.20
CA PRO A 176 -14.81 5.50 5.66
C PRO A 176 -15.82 6.64 5.76
N LYS A 177 -16.96 6.49 5.06
CA LYS A 177 -18.05 7.46 5.19
C LYS A 177 -18.59 7.46 6.63
N PRO A 178 -18.69 8.62 7.30
CA PRO A 178 -19.23 8.68 8.66
C PRO A 178 -20.75 8.58 8.68
N GLU A 179 -21.28 8.20 9.83
CA GLU A 179 -22.70 8.29 10.16
C GLU A 179 -23.00 9.67 10.74
N ILE A 180 -24.23 10.17 10.55
CA ILE A 180 -24.67 11.40 11.19
C ILE A 180 -25.34 11.05 12.51
N LEU A 181 -24.67 11.36 13.61
CA LEU A 181 -25.19 11.19 14.95
C LEU A 181 -26.00 12.41 15.37
N PHE A 182 -27.22 12.19 15.87
CA PHE A 182 -28.04 13.22 16.49
C PHE A 182 -27.88 13.22 18.01
N LEU A 183 -27.36 14.32 18.55
CA LEU A 183 -27.16 14.54 19.98
C LEU A 183 -28.39 15.23 20.56
N GLN A 184 -29.35 14.45 21.06
CA GLN A 184 -30.66 14.94 21.50
C GLN A 184 -30.57 16.03 22.59
N ALA A 185 -29.65 15.88 23.55
CA ALA A 185 -29.54 16.80 24.69
C ALA A 185 -29.22 18.24 24.29
N ILE A 186 -28.56 18.43 23.14
CA ILE A 186 -28.13 19.73 22.62
C ILE A 186 -28.69 20.02 21.22
N ASN A 187 -29.55 19.14 20.70
CA ASN A 187 -30.18 19.23 19.39
C ASN A 187 -29.18 19.43 18.21
N GLU A 188 -28.03 18.74 18.25
CA GLU A 188 -26.98 18.85 17.24
C GLU A 188 -26.86 17.60 16.37
N LYS A 189 -26.36 17.77 15.14
CA LYS A 189 -26.02 16.67 14.22
C LYS A 189 -24.53 16.72 13.90
N VAL A 190 -23.84 15.63 14.17
CA VAL A 190 -22.38 15.55 14.04
C VAL A 190 -21.95 14.27 13.32
N PRO A 191 -20.96 14.32 12.42
CA PRO A 191 -20.43 13.13 11.80
C PRO A 191 -19.61 12.33 12.82
N ALA A 192 -19.92 11.05 12.97
CA ALA A 192 -19.30 10.17 13.95
C ALA A 192 -19.12 8.75 13.40
N TYR A 193 -18.27 8.00 14.08
CA TYR A 193 -18.05 6.59 13.86
C TYR A 193 -18.45 5.80 15.09
N ARG A 194 -19.06 4.63 14.86
CA ARG A 194 -19.51 3.67 15.87
C ARG A 194 -19.08 2.27 15.46
N GLU A 195 -19.22 1.33 16.40
CA GLU A 195 -18.99 -0.10 16.17
C GLU A 195 -17.60 -0.41 15.61
N HIS A 196 -17.48 -0.64 14.31
CA HIS A 196 -16.23 -0.98 13.65
C HIS A 196 -15.99 -0.08 12.45
N ILE A 197 -14.80 0.52 12.38
CA ILE A 197 -14.34 1.25 11.20
C ILE A 197 -12.96 0.80 10.76
N ARG A 198 -12.71 0.89 9.44
CA ARG A 198 -11.39 0.68 8.87
C ARG A 198 -10.82 1.99 8.36
N LEU A 199 -9.66 2.37 8.87
CA LEU A 199 -8.84 3.43 8.30
C LEU A 199 -7.73 2.79 7.46
N THR A 200 -7.41 3.39 6.32
CA THR A 200 -6.25 2.99 5.53
C THR A 200 -5.38 4.19 5.22
N ARG A 201 -4.10 3.96 5.01
CA ARG A 201 -3.13 4.98 4.62
C ARG A 201 -2.06 4.34 3.78
N ASP A 202 -1.77 4.94 2.63
CA ASP A 202 -0.60 4.54 1.87
C ASP A 202 0.67 5.10 2.49
N VAL A 203 1.75 4.34 2.38
CA VAL A 203 3.10 4.79 2.68
C VAL A 203 4.04 4.36 1.57
N ILE A 204 4.98 5.23 1.20
CA ILE A 204 6.10 4.90 0.30
C ILE A 204 7.35 4.69 1.14
N LEU A 205 8.00 3.55 0.90
CA LEU A 205 9.28 3.22 1.50
C LEU A 205 10.39 4.03 0.83
N GLY A 206 11.32 4.52 1.63
CA GLY A 206 12.47 5.31 1.18
C GLY A 206 13.45 4.52 0.31
N THR A 207 14.60 5.13 0.04
CA THR A 207 15.64 4.52 -0.78
C THR A 207 16.28 3.31 -0.10
N ASP A 208 16.96 2.47 -0.89
CA ASP A 208 17.66 1.28 -0.41
C ASP A 208 18.61 1.60 0.75
N ALA A 209 19.35 2.70 0.66
CA ALA A 209 20.26 3.13 1.72
C ALA A 209 19.52 3.48 3.01
N LYS A 210 18.43 4.24 2.93
CA LYS A 210 17.66 4.69 4.10
C LYS A 210 16.94 3.56 4.80
N VAL A 211 16.33 2.65 4.04
CA VAL A 211 15.64 1.50 4.63
C VAL A 211 16.65 0.53 5.24
N LYS A 212 17.80 0.28 4.59
CA LYS A 212 18.88 -0.55 5.16
C LYS A 212 19.43 0.02 6.47
N GLU A 213 19.69 1.33 6.50
CA GLU A 213 20.17 2.03 7.70
C GLU A 213 19.20 1.82 8.87
N ALA A 214 17.89 1.99 8.64
CA ALA A 214 16.86 1.79 9.66
C ALA A 214 16.64 0.32 10.05
N THR A 215 16.96 -0.62 9.18
CA THR A 215 16.78 -2.07 9.39
C THR A 215 17.89 -2.66 10.26
N GLY A 216 19.10 -2.08 10.22
CA GLY A 216 20.27 -2.62 10.90
C GLY A 216 20.57 -4.08 10.50
N SER A 217 21.15 -4.86 11.41
CA SER A 217 21.46 -6.28 11.19
C SER A 217 20.27 -7.23 11.32
N GLY A 218 19.13 -6.75 11.84
CA GLY A 218 17.96 -7.58 12.18
C GLY A 218 17.02 -7.88 11.02
N GLY A 219 17.24 -7.29 9.84
CA GLY A 219 16.38 -7.50 8.65
C GLY A 219 14.95 -6.95 8.80
N ARG A 220 14.63 -6.27 9.91
CA ARG A 220 13.33 -5.67 10.17
C ARG A 220 13.47 -4.23 10.65
N PHE A 221 12.49 -3.41 10.32
CA PHE A 221 12.34 -2.05 10.85
C PHE A 221 10.89 -1.83 11.28
N THR A 222 10.66 -0.78 12.06
CA THR A 222 9.32 -0.45 12.57
C THR A 222 8.88 0.91 12.03
N ILE A 223 7.67 0.95 11.51
CA ILE A 223 6.95 2.18 11.21
C ILE A 223 6.10 2.53 12.42
N GLU A 224 6.22 3.75 12.92
CA GLU A 224 5.49 4.23 14.09
C GLU A 224 4.48 5.30 13.70
N GLY A 225 3.40 5.40 14.47
CA GLY A 225 2.39 6.46 14.35
C GLY A 225 1.59 6.58 15.63
N THR A 226 0.64 7.51 15.65
CA THR A 226 -0.26 7.72 16.78
C THR A 226 -1.69 7.90 16.31
N LEU A 227 -2.63 7.33 17.06
CA LEU A 227 -4.06 7.58 16.89
C LEU A 227 -4.51 8.47 18.04
N ARG A 228 -4.81 9.72 17.74
CA ARG A 228 -5.41 10.66 18.69
C ARG A 228 -6.92 10.67 18.47
N TYR A 229 -7.70 10.59 19.54
CA TYR A 229 -9.15 10.63 19.44
C TYR A 229 -9.78 11.15 20.73
N GLN A 230 -11.00 11.67 20.62
CA GLN A 230 -11.91 11.82 21.75
C GLN A 230 -13.09 10.88 21.57
N ALA A 231 -13.28 10.01 22.54
CA ALA A 231 -14.42 9.11 22.61
C ALA A 231 -15.52 9.74 23.46
N CYS A 232 -16.78 9.47 23.11
CA CYS A 232 -17.94 9.86 23.90
C CYS A 232 -18.91 8.67 23.99
N ASP A 233 -19.70 8.63 25.05
CA ASP A 233 -20.87 7.76 25.17
C ASP A 233 -22.16 8.60 25.05
N ASP A 234 -23.29 8.07 25.51
CA ASP A 234 -24.59 8.74 25.50
C ASP A 234 -24.69 9.92 26.50
N ARG A 235 -23.74 10.04 27.44
CA ARG A 235 -23.81 10.99 28.56
C ARG A 235 -22.69 12.02 28.53
N MET A 236 -21.48 11.62 28.14
CA MET A 236 -20.31 12.46 28.24
C MET A 236 -19.24 12.13 27.19
N CYS A 237 -18.42 13.13 26.92
CA CYS A 237 -17.16 12.95 26.22
C CYS A 237 -16.03 12.74 27.22
N TYR A 238 -15.24 11.69 26.99
CA TYR A 238 -14.08 11.37 27.79
C TYR A 238 -12.91 12.33 27.46
N ILE A 239 -11.90 12.32 28.32
CA ILE A 239 -10.64 13.03 28.01
C ILE A 239 -10.00 12.44 26.74
N PRO A 240 -9.45 13.27 25.83
CA PRO A 240 -8.77 12.79 24.63
C PRO A 240 -7.70 11.75 24.95
N GLN A 241 -7.63 10.70 24.14
CA GLN A 241 -6.64 9.64 24.25
C GLN A 241 -5.67 9.71 23.06
N THR A 242 -4.44 9.24 23.29
CA THR A 242 -3.44 9.02 22.25
C THR A 242 -2.95 7.59 22.36
N MET A 243 -3.12 6.82 21.29
CA MET A 243 -2.71 5.42 21.21
C MET A 243 -1.47 5.30 20.31
N PRO A 244 -0.35 4.71 20.79
CA PRO A 244 0.81 4.45 19.96
C PRO A 244 0.54 3.28 19.01
N LEU A 245 0.99 3.40 17.77
CA LEU A 245 0.81 2.42 16.71
C LEU A 245 2.16 2.01 16.15
N LYS A 246 2.36 0.70 15.93
CA LYS A 246 3.64 0.14 15.45
C LYS A 246 3.41 -0.99 14.44
N TRP A 247 4.04 -0.88 13.27
CA TRP A 247 4.10 -1.93 12.26
C TRP A 247 5.54 -2.37 12.08
N THR A 248 5.85 -3.63 12.37
CA THR A 248 7.17 -4.20 12.11
C THR A 248 7.18 -4.91 10.77
N LEU A 249 8.00 -4.42 9.85
CA LEU A 249 8.14 -4.93 8.49
C LEU A 249 9.52 -5.54 8.29
N GLN A 250 9.60 -6.55 7.43
CA GLN A 250 10.85 -7.16 6.99
C GLN A 250 11.33 -6.49 5.70
N TYR A 251 12.56 -6.02 5.73
CA TYR A 251 13.22 -5.46 4.57
C TYR A 251 13.83 -6.57 3.71
N GLU A 252 13.63 -6.50 2.40
CA GLU A 252 14.27 -7.35 1.42
C GLU A 252 14.96 -6.49 0.34
N ALA A 253 16.22 -6.82 0.04
CA ALA A 253 16.96 -6.13 -1.00
C ALA A 253 16.43 -6.52 -2.39
N PHE A 254 16.68 -5.65 -3.37
CA PHE A 254 16.42 -6.00 -4.77
C PHE A 254 17.25 -7.20 -5.19
N ASP A 255 16.63 -8.07 -6.00
CA ASP A 255 17.32 -9.13 -6.69
C ASP A 255 18.23 -8.55 -7.77
N ARG A 256 19.54 -8.80 -7.62
CA ARG A 256 20.58 -8.31 -8.53
C ARG A 256 21.20 -9.43 -9.37
N GLN A 257 20.68 -10.65 -9.28
CA GLN A 257 21.19 -11.77 -10.03
C GLN A 257 20.80 -11.61 -11.51
N ARG A 258 21.81 -11.55 -12.37
CA ARG A 258 21.62 -11.52 -13.82
C ARG A 258 21.30 -12.92 -14.34
N VAL A 259 20.55 -12.99 -15.44
CA VAL A 259 20.39 -14.23 -16.20
C VAL A 259 21.75 -14.74 -16.71
N PRO A 260 21.88 -16.05 -16.98
CA PRO A 260 23.07 -16.62 -17.62
C PRO A 260 23.51 -15.82 -18.86
N GLU A 261 24.82 -15.71 -19.08
CA GLU A 261 25.40 -14.86 -20.12
C GLU A 261 24.85 -15.13 -21.52
N ASN A 262 24.59 -16.40 -21.85
CA ASN A 262 24.00 -16.81 -23.12
C ASN A 262 22.56 -16.32 -23.34
N LEU A 263 21.85 -15.92 -22.28
CA LEU A 263 20.49 -15.35 -22.35
C LEU A 263 20.49 -13.82 -22.27
N GLN A 264 21.62 -13.19 -21.94
CA GLN A 264 21.69 -11.75 -21.82
C GLN A 264 21.53 -11.09 -23.20
N ARG A 265 20.86 -9.93 -23.23
CA ARG A 265 20.80 -9.10 -24.43
C ARG A 265 22.22 -8.76 -24.86
N LYS A 266 22.60 -9.15 -26.07
CA LYS A 266 23.81 -8.66 -26.72
C LYS A 266 23.55 -7.20 -27.10
N ASN A 267 24.53 -6.32 -26.85
CA ASN A 267 24.42 -4.90 -27.24
C ASN A 267 23.99 -4.81 -28.70
N ARG A 268 22.94 -4.02 -28.97
CA ARG A 268 22.47 -3.72 -30.33
C ARG A 268 23.44 -2.78 -31.02
#